data_AF-A0AAN1UP58-F1
#
_entry.id   AF-A0AAN1UP58-F1
#
_cell.length_a   1.000
_cell.length_b   1.000
_cell.length_c   1.000
_cell.angle_alpha   90.00
_cell.angle_beta   90.00
_cell.angle_gamma   90.00
#
_symmetry.space_group_name_H-M   'P 1'
#
loop_
_entity.id
_entity.type
_entity.pdbx_description
1 polymer ?
#
loop_
_entity_poly.entity_id
_entity_poly.type
_entity_poly.pdbx_seq_one_letter_code
_entity_poly.pdbx_strand_id
1 'polypeptide(L)'
;MFLDGQRMKSYSDIISDFNSTFSTNASLCEDLKVGWDLGDCRSFALYQLVEDQRSAPFGTVLYHHIGSYNTGEVYEAEGTAGFSLCSRLDSIEKFFPLSSNKATRNLEIGYRSPWLGGSCAFSSIPFKRWWVDSFKTLCANVPAQAELVNSFLTREIEVLAEAARNKGHRSGWVYNRFVDKLEYLSMRVNHEFLDSTQYLFKPVLFFNEFSHNLVSLNEQEKRELMNKARIDSHFDDPLKKWW
;
A
#
# COMPACT_ATOMS: atom_id res chain seq x y z
N MET A 1 1.79 -1.36 -46.04
CA MET A 1 1.94 0.08 -45.76
C MET A 1 1.50 0.25 -44.32
N PHE A 2 2.44 0.16 -43.38
CA PHE A 2 2.17 0.20 -41.95
C PHE A 2 2.06 1.68 -41.56
N LEU A 3 0.86 2.15 -41.26
CA LEU A 3 0.64 3.52 -40.79
C LEU A 3 0.69 3.52 -39.26
N ASP A 4 1.66 4.30 -38.80
CA ASP A 4 1.82 4.93 -37.51
C ASP A 4 1.76 4.09 -36.23
N GLY A 5 2.94 3.97 -35.63
CA GLY A 5 3.09 3.61 -34.23
C GLY A 5 2.21 4.50 -33.36
N GLN A 6 1.19 3.90 -32.78
CA GLN A 6 0.45 4.49 -31.68
C GLN A 6 1.45 4.70 -30.53
N ARG A 7 1.93 5.93 -30.40
CA ARG A 7 2.61 6.36 -29.18
C ARG A 7 1.66 6.07 -28.03
N MET A 8 2.07 5.20 -27.11
CA MET A 8 1.24 4.84 -25.95
C MET A 8 0.78 6.13 -25.27
N LYS A 9 -0.54 6.34 -25.19
CA LYS A 9 -1.12 7.52 -24.53
C LYS A 9 -0.64 7.56 -23.08
N SER A 10 -0.24 8.73 -22.60
CA SER A 10 0.05 8.89 -21.18
C SER A 10 -1.25 8.75 -20.36
N TYR A 11 -1.16 8.44 -19.07
CA TYR A 11 -2.35 8.40 -18.20
C TYR A 11 -3.15 9.71 -18.24
N SER A 12 -2.47 10.85 -18.35
CA SER A 12 -3.10 12.16 -18.47
C SER A 12 -3.86 12.31 -19.77
N ASP A 13 -3.30 11.84 -20.89
CA ASP A 13 -3.95 11.90 -22.20
C ASP A 13 -5.18 10.98 -22.23
N ILE A 14 -5.07 9.78 -21.64
CA ILE A 14 -6.19 8.83 -21.52
C ILE A 14 -7.36 9.48 -20.75
N ILE A 15 -7.09 10.12 -19.61
CA ILE A 15 -8.12 10.81 -18.80
C ILE A 15 -8.73 11.97 -19.59
N SER A 16 -7.90 12.81 -20.21
CA SER A 16 -8.34 13.99 -20.95
C SER A 16 -9.24 13.62 -22.13
N ASP A 17 -8.81 12.65 -22.93
CA ASP A 17 -9.56 12.19 -24.10
C ASP A 17 -10.86 11.51 -23.71
N PHE A 18 -10.86 10.71 -22.63
CA PHE A 18 -12.07 10.08 -22.11
C PHE A 18 -13.10 11.13 -21.68
N ASN A 19 -12.66 12.13 -20.91
CA ASN A 19 -13.52 13.21 -20.44
C ASN A 19 -14.09 14.05 -21.59
N SER A 20 -13.27 14.34 -22.59
CA SER A 20 -13.72 15.04 -23.81
C SER A 20 -14.75 14.22 -24.60
N THR A 21 -14.51 12.92 -24.75
CA THR A 21 -15.35 12.02 -25.55
C THR A 21 -16.74 11.81 -24.94
N PHE A 22 -16.81 11.61 -23.62
CA PHE A 22 -18.07 11.28 -22.95
C PHE A 22 -18.65 12.41 -22.09
N SER A 23 -18.03 13.60 -22.09
CA SER A 23 -18.40 14.71 -21.22
C SER A 23 -18.43 14.32 -19.73
N THR A 24 -17.40 13.58 -19.28
CA THR A 24 -17.23 13.11 -17.90
C THR A 24 -16.12 13.86 -17.16
N ASN A 25 -15.90 13.51 -15.89
CA ASN A 25 -14.90 14.08 -14.99
C ASN A 25 -14.06 12.98 -14.30
N ALA A 26 -13.62 11.97 -15.06
CA ALA A 26 -12.60 11.02 -14.61
C ALA A 26 -11.38 11.79 -14.11
N SER A 27 -10.84 11.36 -12.98
CA SER A 27 -9.61 11.94 -12.42
C SER A 27 -8.56 10.90 -12.04
N LEU A 28 -8.89 9.62 -12.13
CA LEU A 28 -8.00 8.52 -11.76
C LEU A 28 -7.99 7.47 -12.87
N CYS A 29 -6.80 6.98 -13.22
CA CYS A 29 -6.58 5.97 -14.24
C CYS A 29 -5.68 4.86 -13.70
N GLU A 30 -6.15 3.61 -13.78
CA GLU A 30 -5.45 2.43 -13.29
C GLU A 30 -5.15 1.48 -14.45
N ASP A 31 -3.88 1.15 -14.67
CA ASP A 31 -3.48 0.07 -15.58
C ASP A 31 -3.86 -1.27 -14.94
N LEU A 32 -4.88 -1.97 -15.45
CA LEU A 32 -5.35 -3.19 -14.81
C LEU A 32 -4.37 -4.35 -14.94
N LYS A 33 -3.32 -4.23 -15.78
CA LYS A 33 -2.36 -5.28 -16.13
C LYS A 33 -2.97 -6.59 -16.66
N VAL A 34 -4.30 -6.67 -16.85
CA VAL A 34 -5.02 -7.84 -17.36
C VAL A 34 -4.54 -8.25 -18.76
N GLY A 35 -4.01 -7.32 -19.54
CA GLY A 35 -3.49 -7.58 -20.88
C GLY A 35 -2.02 -8.02 -20.96
N TRP A 36 -1.26 -7.98 -19.86
CA TRP A 36 0.17 -8.35 -19.88
C TRP A 36 0.39 -9.84 -20.24
N ASP A 37 -0.55 -10.71 -19.84
CA ASP A 37 -0.52 -12.14 -20.18
C ASP A 37 -1.07 -12.42 -21.60
N LEU A 38 -1.60 -11.39 -22.28
CA LEU A 38 -2.21 -11.46 -23.62
C LEU A 38 -1.37 -10.70 -24.68
N GLY A 39 -0.06 -10.57 -24.47
CA GLY A 39 0.87 -9.84 -25.36
C GLY A 39 0.98 -8.34 -25.04
N ASP A 40 1.10 -7.49 -26.06
CA ASP A 40 1.17 -6.02 -25.93
C ASP A 40 -0.20 -5.36 -25.64
N CYS A 41 -1.20 -6.15 -25.26
CA CYS A 41 -2.54 -5.67 -24.92
C CYS A 41 -2.54 -4.93 -23.57
N ARG A 42 -3.30 -3.85 -23.47
CA ARG A 42 -3.43 -3.06 -22.24
C ARG A 42 -4.89 -2.68 -22.00
N SER A 43 -5.28 -2.71 -20.73
CA SER A 43 -6.60 -2.27 -20.28
C SER A 43 -6.41 -1.31 -19.11
N PHE A 44 -7.09 -0.17 -19.20
CA PHE A 44 -7.07 0.87 -18.20
C PHE A 44 -8.48 1.11 -17.69
N ALA A 45 -8.64 1.15 -16.37
CA ALA A 45 -9.88 1.56 -15.73
C ALA A 45 -9.83 3.06 -15.38
N LEU A 46 -10.94 3.76 -15.64
CA LEU A 46 -11.12 5.18 -15.37
C LEU A 46 -12.14 5.38 -14.25
N TYR A 47 -11.81 6.30 -13.34
CA TYR A 47 -12.63 6.56 -12.17
C TYR A 47 -12.89 8.05 -11.94
N GLN A 48 -14.08 8.34 -11.43
CA GLN A 48 -14.53 9.65 -10.98
C GLN A 48 -14.49 9.71 -9.45
N LEU A 49 -13.99 10.80 -8.88
CA LEU A 49 -13.99 11.00 -7.43
C LEU A 49 -15.44 11.09 -6.91
N VAL A 50 -15.77 10.34 -5.85
CA VAL A 50 -17.09 10.44 -5.18
C VAL A 50 -17.20 11.80 -4.51
N GLU A 51 -18.34 12.49 -4.68
CA GLU A 51 -18.54 13.82 -4.07
C GLU A 51 -18.57 13.76 -2.54
N ASP A 52 -19.30 12.79 -1.98
CA ASP A 52 -19.38 12.57 -0.53
C ASP A 52 -18.32 11.55 -0.06
N GLN A 53 -17.27 12.06 0.58
CA GLN A 53 -16.19 11.26 1.15
C GLN A 53 -16.41 10.88 2.63
N ARG A 54 -17.56 11.22 3.24
CA ARG A 54 -17.79 10.98 4.68
C ARG A 54 -17.78 9.50 5.07
N SER A 55 -18.11 8.61 4.14
CA SER A 55 -18.06 7.16 4.33
C SER A 55 -16.68 6.55 4.02
N ALA A 56 -15.70 7.34 3.57
CA ALA A 56 -14.38 6.85 3.24
C ALA A 56 -13.67 6.29 4.48
N PRO A 57 -13.18 5.03 4.44
CA PRO A 57 -12.32 4.53 5.49
C PRO A 57 -11.11 5.43 5.71
N PHE A 58 -10.56 5.38 6.92
CA PHE A 58 -9.46 6.26 7.32
C PHE A 58 -8.28 6.23 6.34
N GLY A 59 -7.84 7.42 5.90
CA GLY A 59 -6.71 7.60 4.98
C GLY A 59 -6.96 7.10 3.56
N THR A 60 -8.21 6.97 3.15
CA THR A 60 -8.59 6.52 1.81
C THR A 60 -9.43 7.58 1.08
N VAL A 61 -9.57 7.38 -0.23
CA VAL A 61 -10.41 8.17 -1.11
C VAL A 61 -11.32 7.22 -1.90
N LEU A 62 -12.57 7.62 -2.05
CA LEU A 62 -13.60 6.84 -2.73
C LEU A 62 -13.81 7.33 -4.16
N TYR A 63 -13.92 6.39 -5.08
CA TYR A 63 -14.03 6.63 -6.52
C TYR A 63 -15.09 5.74 -7.15
N HIS A 64 -15.90 6.29 -8.06
CA HIS A 64 -16.77 5.49 -8.94
C HIS A 64 -15.99 5.01 -10.14
N HIS A 65 -16.10 3.72 -10.49
CA HIS A 65 -15.66 3.25 -11.80
C HIS A 65 -16.63 3.74 -12.88
N ILE A 66 -16.14 4.46 -13.88
CA ILE A 66 -16.99 5.14 -14.88
C ILE A 66 -16.73 4.68 -16.31
N GLY A 67 -15.66 3.93 -16.55
CA GLY A 67 -15.36 3.41 -17.88
C GLY A 67 -13.95 2.86 -18.00
N SER A 68 -13.58 2.49 -19.22
CA SER A 68 -12.28 1.89 -19.52
C SER A 68 -11.71 2.37 -20.84
N TYR A 69 -10.41 2.13 -21.01
CA TYR A 69 -9.70 2.25 -22.27
C TYR A 69 -8.95 0.95 -22.54
N ASN A 70 -9.25 0.30 -23.65
CA ASN A 70 -8.61 -0.95 -24.07
C ASN A 70 -7.85 -0.75 -25.37
N THR A 71 -6.68 -1.37 -25.48
CA THR A 71 -5.83 -1.32 -26.69
C THR A 71 -5.07 -2.63 -26.88
N GLY A 72 -4.81 -3.00 -28.13
CA GLY A 72 -4.11 -4.22 -28.53
C GLY A 72 -4.95 -5.13 -29.43
N GLU A 73 -4.25 -6.02 -30.15
CA GLU A 73 -4.82 -6.86 -31.21
C GLU A 73 -6.01 -7.71 -30.75
N VAL A 74 -5.98 -8.22 -29.51
CA VAL A 74 -7.07 -9.02 -28.95
C VAL A 74 -8.34 -8.19 -28.81
N TYR A 75 -8.24 -6.99 -28.23
CA TYR A 75 -9.40 -6.11 -28.07
C TYR A 75 -9.90 -5.56 -29.41
N GLU A 76 -9.03 -5.39 -30.40
CA GLU A 76 -9.42 -5.02 -31.76
C GLU A 76 -10.20 -6.13 -32.45
N ALA A 77 -9.71 -7.38 -32.36
CA ALA A 77 -10.38 -8.55 -32.91
C ALA A 77 -11.76 -8.81 -32.26
N GLU A 78 -11.88 -8.54 -30.96
CA GLU A 78 -13.14 -8.65 -30.21
C GLU A 78 -14.07 -7.44 -30.38
N GLY A 79 -13.62 -6.36 -31.04
CA GLY A 79 -14.40 -5.14 -31.21
C GLY A 79 -14.60 -4.32 -29.93
N THR A 80 -13.74 -4.52 -28.93
CA THR A 80 -13.79 -3.87 -27.61
C THR A 80 -12.64 -2.87 -27.39
N ALA A 81 -11.81 -2.63 -28.41
CA ALA A 81 -10.76 -1.62 -28.38
C ALA A 81 -11.33 -0.19 -28.36
N GLY A 82 -10.59 0.72 -27.75
CA GLY A 82 -10.98 2.12 -27.58
C GLY A 82 -11.58 2.38 -26.20
N PHE A 83 -12.28 3.52 -26.09
CA PHE A 83 -12.91 3.92 -24.85
C PHE A 83 -14.32 3.36 -24.73
N SER A 84 -14.69 2.98 -23.50
CA SER A 84 -16.06 2.56 -23.18
C SER A 84 -16.54 3.20 -21.88
N LEU A 85 -17.80 3.65 -21.86
CA LEU A 85 -18.46 4.14 -20.65
C LEU A 85 -19.12 2.96 -19.92
N CYS A 86 -19.02 2.90 -18.60
CA CYS A 86 -19.79 1.95 -17.83
C CYS A 86 -21.29 2.32 -17.88
N SER A 87 -22.12 1.33 -18.21
CA SER A 87 -23.58 1.51 -18.28
C SER A 87 -24.24 1.74 -16.91
N ARG A 88 -23.52 1.43 -15.81
CA ARG A 88 -23.95 1.69 -14.44
C ARG A 88 -22.76 2.05 -13.55
N LEU A 89 -22.95 3.02 -12.65
CA LEU A 89 -21.99 3.45 -11.63
C LEU A 89 -22.06 2.54 -10.39
N ASP A 90 -22.01 1.22 -10.59
CA ASP A 90 -22.43 0.28 -9.55
C ASP A 90 -21.35 -0.03 -8.51
N SER A 91 -20.07 0.30 -8.75
CA SER A 91 -19.00 0.08 -7.76
C SER A 91 -18.32 1.38 -7.30
N ILE A 92 -18.40 1.62 -5.99
CA ILE A 92 -17.51 2.56 -5.28
C ILE A 92 -16.27 1.78 -4.87
N GLU A 93 -15.15 2.21 -5.41
CA GLU A 93 -13.84 1.65 -5.16
C GLU A 93 -13.07 2.53 -4.18
N LYS A 94 -12.27 1.88 -3.34
CA LYS A 94 -11.44 2.54 -2.34
C LYS A 94 -9.99 2.53 -2.78
N PHE A 95 -9.36 3.70 -2.70
CA PHE A 95 -7.93 3.85 -2.99
C PHE A 95 -7.19 4.49 -1.82
N PHE A 96 -5.93 4.09 -1.66
CA PHE A 96 -4.98 4.66 -0.71
C PHE A 96 -4.00 5.56 -1.46
N PRO A 97 -3.99 6.88 -1.21
CA PRO A 97 -2.99 7.77 -1.80
C PRO A 97 -1.58 7.43 -1.31
N LEU A 98 -0.63 7.31 -2.24
CA LEU A 98 0.78 7.00 -1.98
C LEU A 98 1.72 8.19 -2.26
N SER A 99 1.27 9.12 -3.11
CA SER A 99 1.89 10.42 -3.34
C SER A 99 0.80 11.42 -3.71
N SER A 100 1.18 12.64 -4.09
CA SER A 100 0.22 13.65 -4.56
C SER A 100 -0.62 13.16 -5.74
N ASN A 101 -0.17 12.23 -6.57
CA ASN A 101 -0.85 11.83 -7.80
C ASN A 101 -0.77 10.33 -8.09
N LYS A 102 -0.46 9.53 -7.07
CA LYS A 102 -0.49 8.06 -7.15
C LYS A 102 -1.32 7.48 -6.04
N ALA A 103 -2.10 6.46 -6.36
CA ALA A 103 -2.88 5.71 -5.38
C ALA A 103 -2.89 4.21 -5.70
N THR A 104 -3.29 3.39 -4.74
CA THR A 104 -3.38 1.92 -4.88
C THR A 104 -4.67 1.42 -4.25
N ARG A 105 -5.21 0.30 -4.74
CA ARG A 105 -6.38 -0.37 -4.14
C ARG A 105 -6.07 -0.97 -2.77
N ASN A 106 -4.85 -1.48 -2.61
CA ASN A 106 -4.39 -2.13 -1.40
C ASN A 106 -3.15 -1.42 -0.85
N LEU A 107 -3.22 -1.08 0.43
CA LEU A 107 -2.12 -0.47 1.16
C LEU A 107 -1.07 -1.52 1.52
N GLU A 108 -0.35 -2.02 0.50
CA GLU A 108 0.80 -2.92 0.61
C GLU A 108 2.03 -2.12 1.06
N ILE A 109 2.07 -1.79 2.35
CA ILE A 109 3.18 -1.03 2.90
C ILE A 109 4.37 -1.95 3.19
N GLY A 110 5.54 -1.59 2.68
CA GLY A 110 6.81 -2.26 2.95
C GLY A 110 7.23 -3.33 1.93
N TYR A 111 6.35 -3.70 0.99
CA TYR A 111 6.70 -4.58 -0.13
C TYR A 111 6.39 -3.87 -1.45
N ARG A 112 7.42 -3.39 -2.13
CA ARG A 112 7.34 -2.93 -3.53
C ARG A 112 8.18 -3.86 -4.38
N SER A 113 7.63 -5.00 -4.79
CA SER A 113 8.24 -5.70 -5.92
C SER A 113 8.02 -4.85 -7.18
N PRO A 114 9.05 -4.43 -7.92
CA PRO A 114 8.87 -3.75 -9.20
C PRO A 114 8.15 -4.63 -10.23
N TRP A 115 8.24 -5.96 -10.05
CA TRP A 115 7.77 -6.98 -10.97
C TRP A 115 6.39 -7.55 -10.60
N LEU A 116 6.08 -7.60 -9.30
CA LEU A 116 4.82 -8.15 -8.75
C LEU A 116 3.96 -7.08 -8.05
N GLY A 117 4.43 -5.84 -7.99
CA GLY A 117 3.73 -4.75 -7.30
C GLY A 117 2.40 -4.46 -7.96
N GLY A 118 1.35 -4.38 -7.14
CA GLY A 118 0.01 -3.97 -7.56
C GLY A 118 0.06 -2.72 -8.43
N SER A 119 -0.86 -2.63 -9.39
CA SER A 119 -0.94 -1.45 -10.25
C SER A 119 -1.17 -0.20 -9.40
N CYS A 120 -0.36 0.84 -9.65
CA CYS A 120 -0.59 2.15 -9.05
C CYS A 120 -1.42 2.97 -10.02
N ALA A 121 -2.58 3.42 -9.57
CA ALA A 121 -3.41 4.34 -10.31
C ALA A 121 -2.79 5.75 -10.29
N PHE A 122 -2.84 6.43 -11.43
CA PHE A 122 -2.46 7.82 -11.58
C PHE A 122 -3.67 8.73 -11.38
N SER A 123 -3.51 9.80 -10.59
CA SER A 123 -4.53 10.84 -10.42
C SER A 123 -4.12 12.12 -11.14
N SER A 124 -5.03 12.68 -11.95
CA SER A 124 -4.86 14.01 -12.54
C SER A 124 -5.10 15.15 -11.53
N ILE A 125 -5.77 14.85 -10.40
CA ILE A 125 -6.00 15.78 -9.29
C ILE A 125 -5.05 15.46 -8.14
N PRO A 126 -4.32 16.45 -7.59
CA PRO A 126 -3.45 16.22 -6.44
C PRO A 126 -4.20 15.83 -5.15
N PHE A 127 -3.79 14.73 -4.51
CA PHE A 127 -4.21 14.36 -3.17
C PHE A 127 -3.57 15.28 -2.12
N LYS A 128 -4.37 15.69 -1.13
CA LYS A 128 -3.91 16.55 -0.02
C LYS A 128 -3.02 15.83 0.99
N ARG A 129 -3.28 14.54 1.23
CA ARG A 129 -2.54 13.69 2.17
C ARG A 129 -2.29 12.32 1.57
N TRP A 130 -1.16 11.69 1.89
CA TRP A 130 -0.80 10.36 1.40
C TRP A 130 0.03 9.54 2.38
N TRP A 131 -0.02 8.22 2.23
CA TRP A 131 0.71 7.26 3.07
C TRP A 131 2.19 7.27 2.74
N VAL A 132 3.03 7.34 3.79
CA VAL A 132 4.46 7.12 3.66
C VAL A 132 4.82 5.66 3.89
N ASP A 133 5.90 5.21 3.27
CA ASP A 133 6.38 3.83 3.28
C ASP A 133 7.36 3.52 4.41
N SER A 134 7.93 4.53 5.07
CA SER A 134 8.87 4.34 6.17
C SER A 134 8.79 5.46 7.20
N PHE A 135 9.22 5.15 8.43
CA PHE A 135 9.34 6.14 9.49
C PHE A 135 10.46 7.16 9.21
N LYS A 136 11.53 6.73 8.53
CA LYS A 136 12.63 7.61 8.08
C LYS A 136 12.15 8.78 7.23
N THR A 137 11.14 8.54 6.37
CA THR A 137 10.51 9.61 5.57
C THR A 137 9.89 10.68 6.47
N LEU A 138 9.25 10.30 7.59
CA LEU A 138 8.73 11.29 8.55
C LEU A 138 9.87 12.03 9.24
N CYS A 139 10.90 11.33 9.72
CA CYS A 139 12.04 11.96 10.39
C CYS A 139 12.73 13.01 9.50
N ALA A 140 12.83 12.75 8.20
CA ALA A 140 13.47 13.67 7.26
C ALA A 140 12.60 14.92 6.95
N ASN A 141 11.28 14.76 6.87
CA ASN A 141 10.39 15.81 6.38
C ASN A 141 9.64 16.58 7.48
N VAL A 142 9.33 15.92 8.60
CA VAL A 142 8.55 16.46 9.72
C VAL A 142 9.14 15.99 11.07
N PRO A 143 10.40 16.35 11.38
CA PRO A 143 11.15 15.77 12.50
C PRO A 143 10.48 15.97 13.86
N ALA A 144 9.90 17.14 14.13
CA ALA A 144 9.22 17.43 15.40
C ALA A 144 8.00 16.52 15.61
N GLN A 145 7.17 16.31 14.57
CA GLN A 145 6.04 15.39 14.63
C GLN A 145 6.50 13.93 14.69
N ALA A 146 7.58 13.59 13.97
CA ALA A 146 8.16 12.25 14.02
C ALA A 146 8.61 11.90 15.45
N GLU A 147 9.20 12.84 16.20
CA GLU A 147 9.60 12.62 17.60
C GLU A 147 8.40 12.34 18.52
N LEU A 148 7.28 13.04 18.31
CA LEU A 148 6.03 12.78 19.04
C LEU A 148 5.48 11.38 18.73
N VAL A 149 5.45 11.01 17.45
CA VAL A 149 5.03 9.67 17.01
C VAL A 149 5.95 8.59 17.58
N ASN A 150 7.27 8.80 17.55
CA ASN A 150 8.27 7.90 18.10
C ASN A 150 8.04 7.66 19.60
N SER A 151 7.90 8.75 20.37
CA SER A 151 7.70 8.69 21.81
C SER A 151 6.39 7.95 22.16
N PHE A 152 5.30 8.24 21.43
CA PHE A 152 4.01 7.59 21.64
C PHE A 152 4.05 6.09 21.32
N LEU A 153 4.53 5.71 20.12
CA LEU A 153 4.53 4.31 19.70
C LEU A 153 5.53 3.46 20.49
N THR A 154 6.69 4.02 20.85
CA THR A 154 7.66 3.33 21.71
C THR A 154 7.03 2.99 23.05
N ARG A 155 6.38 3.98 23.71
CA ARG A 155 5.68 3.77 24.98
C ARG A 155 4.60 2.69 24.88
N GLU A 156 3.78 2.70 23.82
CA GLU A 156 2.74 1.68 23.63
C GLU A 156 3.33 0.27 23.47
N ILE A 157 4.45 0.13 22.75
CA ILE A 157 5.15 -1.15 22.58
C ILE A 157 5.76 -1.59 23.92
N GLU A 158 6.39 -0.69 24.66
CA GLU A 158 7.01 -0.99 25.96
C GLU A 158 6.00 -1.48 26.99
N VAL A 159 4.82 -0.85 27.06
CA VAL A 159 3.72 -1.27 27.95
C VAL A 159 3.27 -2.70 27.61
N LEU A 160 3.13 -3.01 26.31
CA LEU A 160 2.79 -4.36 25.88
C LEU A 160 3.92 -5.37 26.16
N ALA A 161 5.18 -4.98 25.95
CA ALA A 161 6.34 -5.81 26.21
C ALA A 161 6.49 -6.11 27.71
N GLU A 162 6.24 -5.14 28.59
CA GLU A 162 6.24 -5.34 30.03
C GLU A 162 5.13 -6.29 30.49
N ALA A 163 3.92 -6.12 29.97
CA ALA A 163 2.82 -7.03 30.23
C ALA A 163 3.13 -8.46 29.76
N ALA A 164 3.82 -8.62 28.62
CA ALA A 164 4.27 -9.90 28.12
C ALA A 164 5.34 -10.53 29.04
N ARG A 165 6.33 -9.75 29.49
CA ARG A 165 7.37 -10.21 30.43
C ARG A 165 6.76 -10.69 31.74
N ASN A 166 5.86 -9.91 32.34
CA ASN A 166 5.23 -10.22 33.62
C ASN A 166 4.37 -11.49 33.58
N LYS A 167 3.84 -11.85 32.40
CA LYS A 167 2.98 -13.04 32.19
C LYS A 167 3.69 -14.18 31.46
N GLY A 168 4.99 -14.04 31.15
CA GLY A 168 5.75 -15.05 30.41
C GLY A 168 5.28 -15.29 28.97
N HIS A 169 4.58 -14.33 28.35
CA HIS A 169 4.09 -14.47 26.98
C HIS A 169 5.24 -14.44 25.96
N ARG A 170 5.02 -15.07 24.80
CA ARG A 170 5.94 -15.05 23.64
C ARG A 170 5.98 -13.65 23.01
N SER A 171 7.08 -13.32 22.35
CA SER A 171 7.25 -12.05 21.61
C SER A 171 6.13 -11.79 20.58
N GLY A 172 5.66 -12.83 19.89
CA GLY A 172 4.53 -12.74 18.95
C GLY A 172 3.21 -12.27 19.58
N TRP A 173 3.03 -12.44 20.90
CA TRP A 173 1.87 -11.91 21.61
C TRP A 173 1.86 -10.37 21.59
N VAL A 174 3.02 -9.74 21.70
CA VAL A 174 3.15 -8.27 21.66
C VAL A 174 2.71 -7.74 20.30
N TYR A 175 3.15 -8.38 19.21
CA TYR A 175 2.72 -8.02 17.85
C TYR A 175 1.20 -8.14 17.70
N ASN A 176 0.61 -9.27 18.09
CA ASN A 176 -0.84 -9.46 17.98
C ASN A 176 -1.62 -8.41 18.76
N ARG A 177 -1.20 -8.09 19.99
CA ARG A 177 -1.83 -7.03 20.78
C ARG A 177 -1.63 -5.63 20.22
N PHE A 178 -0.50 -5.38 19.56
CA PHE A 178 -0.29 -4.13 18.84
C PHE A 178 -1.22 -4.01 17.63
N VAL A 179 -1.38 -5.09 16.86
CA VAL A 179 -2.29 -5.16 15.71
C VAL A 179 -3.75 -5.02 16.14
N ASP A 180 -4.17 -5.64 17.25
CA ASP A 180 -5.51 -5.46 17.83
C ASP A 180 -5.85 -3.98 18.09
N LYS A 181 -4.84 -3.17 18.41
CA LYS A 181 -4.98 -1.73 18.69
C LYS A 181 -4.75 -0.83 17.46
N LEU A 182 -4.54 -1.39 16.27
CA LEU A 182 -4.02 -0.64 15.14
C LEU A 182 -4.94 0.53 14.71
N GLU A 183 -6.24 0.36 14.81
CA GLU A 183 -7.21 1.42 14.49
C GLU A 183 -7.03 2.63 15.42
N TYR A 184 -7.01 2.40 16.74
CA TYR A 184 -6.74 3.43 17.74
C TYR A 184 -5.38 4.09 17.53
N LEU A 185 -4.32 3.30 17.33
CA LEU A 185 -2.98 3.83 17.10
C LEU A 185 -2.92 4.69 15.83
N SER A 186 -3.59 4.24 14.76
CA SER A 186 -3.65 4.98 13.49
C SER A 186 -4.40 6.29 13.66
N MET A 187 -5.52 6.29 14.38
CA MET A 187 -6.28 7.51 14.66
C MET A 187 -5.42 8.51 15.43
N ARG A 188 -4.82 8.10 16.56
CA ARG A 188 -3.94 8.94 17.39
C ARG A 188 -2.80 9.53 16.58
N VAL A 189 -2.05 8.68 15.88
CA VAL A 189 -0.88 9.11 15.09
C VAL A 189 -1.28 10.13 14.03
N ASN A 190 -2.36 9.88 13.30
CA ASN A 190 -2.65 10.67 12.11
C ASN A 190 -3.54 11.90 12.35
N HIS A 191 -4.37 11.90 13.40
CA HIS A 191 -5.22 13.03 13.77
C HIS A 191 -4.64 13.90 14.90
N GLU A 192 -3.84 13.33 15.80
CA GLU A 192 -3.27 14.15 16.88
C GLU A 192 -1.86 14.64 16.53
N PHE A 193 -1.02 13.79 15.93
CA PHE A 193 0.39 14.14 15.69
C PHE A 193 0.68 14.61 14.26
N LEU A 194 -0.02 14.05 13.25
CA LEU A 194 0.26 14.33 11.84
C LEU A 194 -0.82 15.15 11.12
N ASP A 195 -1.83 15.66 11.82
CA ASP A 195 -2.97 16.35 11.18
C ASP A 195 -2.56 17.60 10.38
N SER A 196 -1.57 18.33 10.87
CA SER A 196 -1.01 19.50 10.20
C SER A 196 -0.07 19.18 9.04
N THR A 197 0.08 17.90 8.68
CA THR A 197 1.02 17.44 7.65
C THR A 197 0.29 16.80 6.47
N GLN A 198 0.96 16.73 5.33
CA GLN A 198 0.49 15.99 4.15
C GLN A 198 0.67 14.47 4.25
N TYR A 199 1.08 13.95 5.40
CA TYR A 199 1.46 12.56 5.55
C TYR A 199 0.44 11.76 6.36
N LEU A 200 0.29 10.51 5.97
CA LEU A 200 -0.35 9.44 6.72
C LEU A 200 0.70 8.38 7.04
N PHE A 201 0.64 7.82 8.24
CA PHE A 201 1.57 6.82 8.71
C PHE A 201 0.86 5.64 9.33
N LYS A 202 1.26 4.43 8.94
CA LYS A 202 0.71 3.18 9.47
C LYS A 202 1.61 2.69 10.60
N PRO A 203 1.12 2.63 11.86
CA PRO A 203 1.93 2.25 13.02
C PRO A 203 2.65 0.90 12.90
N VAL A 204 2.13 -0.05 12.11
CA VAL A 204 2.79 -1.35 11.84
C VAL A 204 4.19 -1.17 11.24
N LEU A 205 4.42 -0.13 10.43
CA LEU A 205 5.76 0.17 9.91
C LEU A 205 6.77 0.40 11.02
N PHE A 206 6.38 1.20 12.01
CA PHE A 206 7.21 1.50 13.16
C PHE A 206 7.48 0.24 13.98
N PHE A 207 6.46 -0.58 14.21
CA PHE A 207 6.64 -1.85 14.93
C PHE A 207 7.66 -2.74 14.20
N ASN A 208 7.51 -2.93 12.89
CA ASN A 208 8.41 -3.78 12.11
C ASN A 208 9.86 -3.27 12.14
N GLU A 209 10.05 -1.94 12.15
CA GLU A 209 11.38 -1.33 12.15
C GLU A 209 12.03 -1.34 13.54
N PHE A 210 11.29 -1.10 14.63
CA PHE A 210 11.88 -0.83 15.95
C PHE A 210 11.57 -1.88 17.04
N SER A 211 10.64 -2.81 16.82
CA SER A 211 10.23 -3.77 17.86
C SER A 211 11.35 -4.67 18.37
N HIS A 212 12.35 -4.99 17.53
CA HIS A 212 13.50 -5.81 17.92
C HIS A 212 14.33 -5.21 19.06
N ASN A 213 14.30 -3.88 19.24
CA ASN A 213 14.97 -3.20 20.35
C ASN A 213 14.11 -3.12 21.62
N LEU A 214 12.79 -3.31 21.50
CA LEU A 214 11.82 -3.05 22.57
C LEU A 214 11.20 -4.35 23.14
N VAL A 215 11.16 -5.41 22.33
CA VAL A 215 10.52 -6.68 22.67
C VAL A 215 11.58 -7.75 22.89
N SER A 216 11.69 -8.24 24.11
CA SER A 216 12.57 -9.35 24.46
C SER A 216 11.87 -10.69 24.23
N LEU A 217 12.63 -11.67 23.77
CA LEU A 217 12.20 -13.07 23.69
C LEU A 217 11.99 -13.64 25.10
N ASN A 218 10.97 -14.48 25.26
CA ASN A 218 10.81 -15.23 26.51
C ASN A 218 11.80 -16.40 26.60
N GLU A 219 11.90 -17.04 27.78
CA GLU A 219 12.85 -18.13 28.00
C GLU A 219 12.62 -19.34 27.10
N GLN A 220 11.37 -19.61 26.70
CA GLN A 220 11.05 -20.68 25.78
C GLN A 220 11.55 -20.36 24.35
N GLU A 221 11.30 -19.16 23.86
CA GLU A 221 11.76 -18.68 22.56
C GLU A 221 13.29 -18.63 22.49
N LYS A 222 13.96 -18.19 23.56
CA LYS A 222 15.43 -18.24 23.65
C LYS A 222 15.96 -19.66 23.51
N ARG A 223 15.35 -20.64 24.18
CA ARG A 223 15.73 -22.06 24.05
C ARG A 223 15.46 -22.62 22.66
N GLU A 224 14.31 -22.29 22.06
CA GLU A 224 13.96 -22.69 20.69
C GLU A 224 14.97 -22.12 19.67
N LEU A 225 15.36 -20.84 19.80
CA LEU A 225 16.38 -20.21 18.97
C LEU A 225 17.77 -20.81 19.16
N MET A 226 18.20 -21.07 20.39
CA MET A 226 19.47 -21.75 20.67
C MET A 226 19.51 -23.17 20.09
N ASN A 227 18.40 -23.91 20.21
CA ASN A 227 18.28 -25.25 19.62
C ASN A 227 18.29 -25.20 18.09
N LYS A 228 17.62 -24.22 17.48
CA LYS A 228 17.64 -24.04 16.02
C LYS A 228 19.03 -23.68 15.50
N ALA A 229 19.70 -22.71 16.13
CA ALA A 229 21.08 -22.35 15.80
C ALA A 229 22.03 -23.55 15.96
N ARG A 230 21.82 -24.38 17.00
CA ARG A 230 22.57 -25.62 17.19
C ARG A 230 22.30 -26.64 16.08
N ILE A 231 21.04 -26.83 15.67
CA ILE A 231 20.67 -27.73 14.57
C ILE A 231 21.27 -27.24 13.24
N ASP A 232 21.14 -25.95 12.94
CA ASP A 232 21.69 -25.35 11.71
C ASP A 232 23.22 -25.47 11.68
N SER A 233 23.90 -25.24 12.81
CA SER A 233 25.34 -25.49 12.93
C SER A 233 25.74 -26.97 12.79
N HIS A 234 24.81 -27.90 13.03
CA HIS A 234 25.04 -29.34 12.86
C HIS A 234 24.93 -29.79 11.40
N PHE A 235 24.28 -29.00 10.53
CA PHE A 235 24.19 -29.20 9.08
C PHE A 235 25.34 -28.51 8.31
N ASP A 236 26.00 -27.52 8.92
CA ASP A 236 27.18 -26.85 8.36
C ASP A 236 28.51 -27.54 8.70
N ASP A 237 28.48 -28.74 9.32
CA ASP A 237 29.67 -29.55 9.55
C ASP A 237 30.21 -30.10 8.21
N PRO A 238 31.37 -29.63 7.71
CA PRO A 238 31.92 -30.06 6.43
C PRO A 238 32.28 -31.55 6.41
N LEU A 239 32.36 -32.19 7.59
CA LEU A 239 32.73 -33.59 7.76
C LEU A 239 31.57 -34.57 7.59
N LYS A 240 30.31 -34.11 7.51
CA LYS A 240 29.13 -34.98 7.32
C LYS A 240 28.69 -35.15 5.86
N LYS A 241 29.37 -34.53 4.88
CA LYS A 241 29.02 -34.67 3.45
C LYS A 241 29.64 -35.89 2.73
N TRP A 242 30.32 -36.79 3.44
CA TRP A 242 31.16 -37.83 2.81
C TRP A 242 30.97 -39.25 3.34
N TRP A 243 29.79 -39.61 3.86
CA TRP A 243 29.48 -41.01 4.20
C TRP A 243 28.11 -41.38 3.61
#